data_AF-A0A5E4ZGW5-F1
#
_entry.id   AF-A0A5E4ZGW5-F1
#
_cell.length_a   1.000
_cell.length_b   1.000
_cell.length_c   1.000
_cell.angle_alpha   90.00
_cell.angle_beta   90.00
_cell.angle_gamma   90.00
#
_symmetry.space_group_name_H-M   'P 1'
#
loop_
_entity.id
_entity.type
_entity.pdbx_description
1 polymer ?
#
loop_
_entity_poly.entity_id
_entity_poly.type
_entity_poly.pdbx_seq_one_letter_code
_entity_poly.pdbx_strand_id
1 'polypeptide(L)'
;MIATRGQAAPEVEATYRRVLALCDQGGQTPYFFSAQLGLWTFYQLRAQYKISRPLAERLLGMALDTQKPEQLAEGHRALGATALRLGQIGVARTHMEQVLALQRPDQPDCDFLLGYGRDPAVHAMSTLGWILWYQGLPDLARTRCQEALVLARNRPDASNLALCLVFAAEVHRCRREAWLTREYAEAATAISGEQGFPIYLAWGTVLQGWVLAEQGSHEAGVTQIRQGLAAYAAAGAALGRPNLLALLAEAYEKAGDAHTGLEVLTEALAAVEETGERIDEATLHRLKGELILQQPSVGPRAFTCDEEAEACFHKAIAVAREQGARSLELQAVLSLARLWRRQAKVDAARQTLATIHGTFTEGFDCADWQQAKTLLDDLT
;
A
#
# COMPACT_ATOMS: atom_id res chain seq x y z
N MET A 1 21.90 14.11 -9.95
CA MET A 1 20.75 15.04 -9.83
C MET A 1 19.52 14.37 -9.21
N ILE A 2 19.19 13.12 -9.58
CA ILE A 2 18.08 12.36 -8.97
C ILE A 2 18.37 11.91 -7.54
N ALA A 3 19.63 11.61 -7.21
CA ALA A 3 20.07 11.18 -5.88
C ALA A 3 20.01 12.27 -4.80
N THR A 4 19.91 13.57 -5.15
CA THR A 4 19.97 14.67 -4.17
C THR A 4 18.69 15.50 -4.07
N ARG A 5 17.76 15.40 -5.04
CA ARG A 5 16.51 16.19 -5.04
C ARG A 5 15.22 15.35 -5.12
N GLY A 6 15.35 14.02 -5.15
CA GLY A 6 14.22 13.09 -5.23
C GLY A 6 13.73 12.84 -6.65
N GLN A 7 13.15 11.65 -6.87
CA GLN A 7 12.66 11.19 -8.17
C GLN A 7 11.39 11.91 -8.67
N ALA A 8 10.77 12.75 -7.85
CA ALA A 8 9.48 13.40 -8.11
C ALA A 8 9.57 14.93 -8.41
N ALA A 9 10.78 15.48 -8.57
CA ALA A 9 10.97 16.92 -8.83
C ALA A 9 10.59 17.32 -10.28
N PRO A 10 9.91 18.45 -10.54
CA PRO A 10 9.47 18.87 -11.89
C PRO A 10 10.57 18.93 -12.96
N GLU A 11 11.80 19.22 -12.56
CA GLU A 11 12.98 19.25 -13.45
C GLU A 11 13.31 17.86 -14.02
N VAL A 12 12.92 16.79 -13.32
CA VAL A 12 13.06 15.39 -13.76
C VAL A 12 12.12 15.11 -14.95
N GLU A 13 10.87 15.61 -14.92
CA GLU A 13 9.91 15.47 -16.02
C GLU A 13 10.40 16.17 -17.30
N ALA A 14 10.86 17.43 -17.16
CA ALA A 14 11.39 18.19 -18.29
C ALA A 14 12.61 17.50 -18.91
N THR A 15 13.47 16.90 -18.08
CA THR A 15 14.64 16.14 -18.52
C THR A 15 14.22 14.92 -19.34
N TYR A 16 13.31 14.08 -18.84
CA TYR A 16 12.87 12.90 -19.58
C TYR A 16 12.09 13.23 -20.85
N ARG A 17 11.18 14.21 -20.80
CA ARG A 17 10.44 14.64 -22.01
C ARG A 17 11.38 15.14 -23.10
N ARG A 18 12.45 15.85 -22.72
CA ARG A 18 13.48 16.28 -23.67
C ARG A 18 14.26 15.10 -24.24
N VAL A 19 14.61 14.10 -23.43
CA VAL A 19 15.26 12.86 -23.91
C VAL A 19 14.36 12.11 -24.88
N LEU A 20 13.06 11.98 -24.60
CA LEU A 20 12.11 11.33 -25.51
C LEU A 20 11.96 12.08 -26.83
N ALA A 21 11.81 13.41 -26.80
CA ALA A 21 11.71 14.23 -28.02
C ALA A 21 12.97 14.12 -28.90
N LEU A 22 14.15 13.97 -28.29
CA LEU A 22 15.41 13.74 -29.02
C LEU A 22 15.50 12.32 -29.59
N CYS A 23 14.98 11.30 -28.88
CA CYS A 23 14.91 9.93 -29.38
C CYS A 23 13.93 9.78 -30.56
N ASP A 24 12.80 10.50 -30.55
CA ASP A 24 11.83 10.51 -31.64
C ASP A 24 12.40 11.12 -32.94
N GLN A 25 13.37 12.04 -32.82
CA GLN A 25 14.03 12.68 -33.95
C GLN A 25 15.24 11.88 -34.51
N GLY A 26 15.80 10.96 -33.72
CA GLY A 26 17.06 10.25 -34.02
C GLY A 26 16.95 8.74 -34.26
N GLY A 27 15.75 8.16 -34.15
CA GLY A 27 15.54 6.70 -34.15
C GLY A 27 15.67 6.10 -32.75
N GLN A 28 15.01 4.95 -32.51
CA GLN A 28 14.96 4.30 -31.19
C GLN A 28 16.36 3.94 -30.67
N THR A 29 16.90 4.80 -29.81
CA THR A 29 18.15 4.54 -29.11
C THR A 29 17.92 3.60 -27.91
N PRO A 30 18.96 2.88 -27.42
CA PRO A 30 18.86 2.04 -26.22
C PRO A 30 18.30 2.77 -24.98
N TYR A 31 18.44 4.09 -24.94
CA TYR A 31 18.02 4.96 -23.84
C TYR A 31 16.53 5.30 -23.83
N PHE A 32 15.79 4.98 -24.91
CA PHE A 32 14.37 5.32 -25.01
C PHE A 32 13.52 4.58 -23.96
N PHE A 33 13.77 3.28 -23.76
CA PHE A 33 13.09 2.49 -22.72
C PHE A 33 13.37 3.07 -21.32
N SER A 34 14.63 3.39 -21.03
CA SER A 34 15.04 3.96 -19.74
C SER A 34 14.36 5.30 -19.46
N ALA A 35 14.26 6.17 -20.47
CA ALA A 35 13.58 7.46 -20.34
C ALA A 35 12.08 7.29 -20.09
N GLN A 36 11.42 6.35 -20.77
CA GLN A 36 10.02 6.01 -20.52
C GLN A 36 9.82 5.46 -19.09
N LEU A 37 10.73 4.60 -18.62
CA LEU A 37 10.67 4.02 -17.27
C LEU A 37 10.85 5.09 -16.19
N GLY A 38 11.78 6.02 -16.42
CA GLY A 38 11.99 7.18 -15.56
C GLY A 38 10.76 8.09 -15.48
N LEU A 39 10.13 8.35 -16.63
CA LEU A 39 8.90 9.14 -16.71
C LEU A 39 7.70 8.45 -16.05
N TRP A 40 7.56 7.14 -16.26
CA TRP A 40 6.57 6.33 -15.55
C TRP A 40 6.76 6.44 -14.03
N THR A 41 7.99 6.27 -13.54
CA THR A 41 8.32 6.35 -12.10
C THR A 41 7.94 7.72 -11.54
N PHE A 42 8.26 8.80 -12.26
CA PHE A 42 7.90 10.17 -11.89
C PHE A 42 6.38 10.33 -11.71
N TYR A 43 5.58 9.95 -12.72
CA TYR A 43 4.12 10.09 -12.63
C TYR A 43 3.50 9.15 -11.60
N GLN A 44 4.05 7.94 -11.45
CA GLN A 44 3.64 6.98 -10.44
C GLN A 44 3.84 7.53 -9.02
N LEU A 45 5.01 8.11 -8.72
CA LEU A 45 5.29 8.71 -7.40
C LEU A 45 4.35 9.87 -7.07
N ARG A 46 3.81 10.55 -8.08
CA ARG A 46 2.87 11.67 -7.94
C ARG A 46 1.40 11.23 -8.05
N ALA A 47 1.12 9.93 -8.01
CA ALA A 47 -0.23 9.37 -8.12
C ALA A 47 -0.98 9.80 -9.41
N GLN A 48 -0.28 10.09 -10.49
CA GLN A 48 -0.86 10.51 -11.77
C GLN A 48 -1.14 9.30 -12.67
N TYR A 49 -2.02 8.41 -12.21
CA TYR A 49 -2.26 7.11 -12.85
C TYR A 49 -2.88 7.18 -14.24
N LYS A 50 -3.63 8.26 -14.53
CA LYS A 50 -4.14 8.55 -15.89
C LYS A 50 -3.02 8.67 -16.92
N ILE A 51 -1.82 9.05 -16.49
CA ILE A 51 -0.62 9.16 -17.34
C ILE A 51 0.29 7.95 -17.15
N SER A 52 0.53 7.51 -15.92
CA SER A 52 1.48 6.41 -15.66
C SER A 52 0.99 5.08 -16.24
N ARG A 53 -0.31 4.79 -16.23
CA ARG A 53 -0.83 3.51 -16.75
C ARG A 53 -0.55 3.31 -18.25
N PRO A 54 -0.92 4.23 -19.17
CA PRO A 54 -0.56 4.09 -20.58
C PRO A 54 0.96 3.99 -20.83
N LEU A 55 1.78 4.64 -19.99
CA LEU A 55 3.24 4.51 -20.06
C LEU A 55 3.72 3.10 -19.67
N ALA A 56 3.14 2.52 -18.61
CA ALA A 56 3.43 1.14 -18.20
C ALA A 56 3.05 0.12 -19.27
N GLU A 57 1.88 0.29 -19.89
CA GLU A 57 1.41 -0.56 -21.00
C GLU A 57 2.36 -0.45 -22.21
N ARG A 58 2.82 0.77 -22.54
CA ARG A 58 3.81 0.98 -23.60
C ARG A 58 5.16 0.34 -23.28
N LEU A 59 5.66 0.49 -22.05
CA LEU A 59 6.90 -0.14 -21.60
C LEU A 59 6.83 -1.66 -21.76
N LEU A 60 5.72 -2.28 -21.36
CA LEU A 60 5.53 -3.72 -21.55
C LEU A 60 5.47 -4.09 -23.04
N GLY A 61 4.76 -3.32 -23.87
CA GLY A 61 4.72 -3.55 -25.33
C GLY A 61 6.12 -3.53 -25.96
N MET A 62 6.92 -2.51 -25.65
CA MET A 62 8.30 -2.43 -26.12
C MET A 62 9.15 -3.61 -25.64
N ALA A 63 8.97 -4.04 -24.39
CA ALA A 63 9.70 -5.18 -23.84
C ALA A 63 9.32 -6.51 -24.51
N LEU A 64 8.05 -6.67 -24.88
CA LEU A 64 7.57 -7.82 -25.65
C LEU A 64 8.13 -7.81 -27.08
N ASP A 65 8.34 -6.65 -27.69
CA ASP A 65 8.95 -6.57 -29.02
C ASP A 65 10.44 -6.94 -29.00
N THR A 66 11.18 -6.51 -27.97
CA THR A 66 12.63 -6.74 -27.87
C THR A 66 13.00 -8.10 -27.26
N GLN A 67 12.10 -8.70 -26.47
CA GLN A 67 12.32 -9.94 -25.72
C GLN A 67 13.55 -9.90 -24.78
N LYS A 68 14.03 -8.71 -24.42
CA LYS A 68 15.16 -8.56 -23.48
C LYS A 68 14.69 -8.85 -22.06
N PRO A 69 15.30 -9.81 -21.32
CA PRO A 69 14.83 -10.20 -19.99
C PRO A 69 14.69 -9.02 -19.00
N GLU A 70 15.64 -8.09 -19.02
CA GLU A 70 15.64 -6.91 -18.15
C GLU A 70 14.47 -5.95 -18.46
N GLN A 71 14.19 -5.74 -19.75
CA GLN A 71 13.07 -4.89 -20.18
C GLN A 71 11.73 -5.56 -19.87
N LEU A 72 11.63 -6.88 -20.05
CA LEU A 72 10.44 -7.65 -19.67
C LEU A 72 10.16 -7.57 -18.17
N ALA A 73 11.21 -7.71 -17.36
CA ALA A 73 11.09 -7.58 -15.90
C ALA A 73 10.60 -6.17 -15.52
N GLU A 74 11.16 -5.12 -16.11
CA GLU A 74 10.74 -3.74 -15.85
C GLU A 74 9.33 -3.42 -16.36
N GLY A 75 8.96 -3.89 -17.55
CA GLY A 75 7.63 -3.71 -18.12
C GLY A 75 6.54 -4.35 -17.25
N HIS A 76 6.75 -5.60 -16.82
CA HIS A 76 5.85 -6.26 -15.89
C HIS A 76 5.83 -5.60 -14.52
N ARG A 77 6.98 -5.19 -13.98
CA ARG A 77 7.06 -4.48 -12.69
C ARG A 77 6.29 -3.17 -12.71
N ALA A 78 6.43 -2.39 -13.79
CA ALA A 78 5.73 -1.11 -13.96
C ALA A 78 4.21 -1.31 -14.00
N LEU A 79 3.74 -2.22 -14.85
CA LEU A 79 2.31 -2.47 -15.00
C LEU A 79 1.71 -3.10 -13.74
N GLY A 80 2.40 -4.05 -13.10
CA GLY A 80 1.96 -4.66 -11.85
C GLY A 80 1.84 -3.66 -10.69
N ALA A 81 2.80 -2.73 -10.57
CA ALA A 81 2.79 -1.73 -9.50
C ALA A 81 1.69 -0.69 -9.73
N THR A 82 1.43 -0.30 -10.98
CA THR A 82 0.29 0.56 -11.31
C THR A 82 -1.03 -0.15 -11.08
N ALA A 83 -1.17 -1.41 -11.50
CA ALA A 83 -2.37 -2.23 -11.29
C ALA A 83 -2.71 -2.38 -9.80
N LEU A 84 -1.70 -2.62 -8.94
CA LEU A 84 -1.92 -2.73 -7.49
C LEU A 84 -2.56 -1.45 -6.95
N ARG A 85 -2.02 -0.28 -7.29
CA ARG A 85 -2.51 1.02 -6.81
C ARG A 85 -3.94 1.30 -7.24
N LEU A 86 -4.31 0.86 -8.44
CA LEU A 86 -5.67 0.98 -8.97
C LEU A 86 -6.66 -0.04 -8.37
N GLY A 87 -6.25 -0.85 -7.39
CA GLY A 87 -7.09 -1.88 -6.77
C GLY A 87 -7.25 -3.15 -7.61
N GLN A 88 -6.47 -3.30 -8.69
CA GLN A 88 -6.54 -4.46 -9.59
C GLN A 88 -5.61 -5.58 -9.09
N ILE A 89 -5.91 -6.12 -7.91
CA ILE A 89 -4.99 -6.99 -7.15
C ILE A 89 -4.62 -8.26 -7.93
N GLY A 90 -5.60 -8.90 -8.59
CA GLY A 90 -5.34 -10.09 -9.41
C GLY A 90 -4.39 -9.82 -10.59
N VAL A 91 -4.60 -8.71 -11.30
CA VAL A 91 -3.71 -8.28 -12.40
C VAL A 91 -2.31 -7.96 -11.89
N ALA A 92 -2.22 -7.27 -10.75
CA ALA A 92 -0.96 -6.95 -10.11
C ALA A 92 -0.17 -8.22 -9.76
N ARG A 93 -0.84 -9.24 -9.20
CA ARG A 93 -0.22 -10.53 -8.87
C ARG A 93 0.41 -11.19 -10.09
N THR A 94 -0.36 -11.35 -11.16
CA THR A 94 0.10 -11.99 -12.41
C THR A 94 1.36 -11.33 -12.94
N HIS A 95 1.40 -10.00 -12.96
CA HIS A 95 2.58 -9.29 -13.43
C HIS A 95 3.78 -9.42 -12.50
N MET A 96 3.58 -9.35 -11.19
CA MET A 96 4.69 -9.52 -10.24
C MET A 96 5.26 -10.94 -10.24
N GLU A 97 4.41 -11.97 -10.41
CA GLU A 97 4.87 -13.35 -10.59
C GLU A 97 5.66 -13.52 -11.90
N GLN A 98 5.24 -12.86 -12.98
CA GLN A 98 5.99 -12.88 -14.23
C GLN A 98 7.39 -12.26 -14.09
N VAL A 99 7.56 -11.23 -13.26
CA VAL A 99 8.89 -10.65 -12.95
C VAL A 99 9.83 -11.68 -12.29
N LEU A 100 9.27 -12.58 -11.48
CA LEU A 100 10.03 -13.63 -10.78
C LEU A 100 10.28 -14.87 -11.64
N ALA A 101 9.41 -15.14 -12.62
CA ALA A 101 9.56 -16.27 -13.55
C ALA A 101 10.65 -16.04 -14.61
N LEU A 102 11.02 -14.79 -14.88
CA LEU A 102 12.05 -14.45 -15.86
C LEU A 102 13.43 -14.90 -15.39
N GLN A 103 14.12 -15.68 -16.23
CA GLN A 103 15.52 -16.07 -16.04
C GLN A 103 16.41 -14.83 -16.02
N ARG A 104 17.35 -14.79 -15.07
CA ARG A 104 18.26 -13.64 -14.89
C ARG A 104 19.71 -14.09 -15.02
N PRO A 105 20.56 -13.30 -15.69
CA PRO A 105 21.98 -13.56 -15.69
C PRO A 105 22.54 -13.46 -14.25
N ASP A 106 23.45 -14.37 -13.90
CA ASP A 106 24.07 -14.49 -12.56
C ASP A 106 24.92 -13.26 -12.18
N GLN A 107 25.41 -12.53 -13.19
CA GLN A 107 26.03 -11.22 -13.02
C GLN A 107 25.17 -10.19 -13.76
N PRO A 108 24.63 -9.18 -13.05
CA PRO A 108 24.21 -7.98 -13.74
C PRO A 108 25.50 -7.31 -14.24
N ASP A 109 25.72 -7.30 -15.55
CA ASP A 109 26.54 -6.23 -16.12
C ASP A 109 25.90 -4.93 -15.58
N CYS A 110 26.70 -4.12 -14.89
CA CYS A 110 26.25 -2.87 -14.29
C CYS A 110 25.82 -1.88 -15.38
N ASP A 111 24.65 -2.10 -15.96
CA ASP A 111 23.95 -1.14 -16.79
C ASP A 111 22.44 -1.36 -16.63
N PHE A 112 21.94 -1.18 -15.41
CA PHE A 112 20.51 -1.08 -15.10
C PHE A 112 19.97 0.25 -15.67
N LEU A 113 20.04 0.38 -16.99
CA LEU A 113 19.40 1.40 -17.82
C LEU A 113 19.47 2.82 -17.22
N LEU A 114 20.67 3.27 -16.83
CA LEU A 114 21.01 4.60 -16.25
C LEU A 114 21.04 4.75 -14.72
N GLY A 115 21.35 3.70 -13.95
CA GLY A 115 21.60 3.85 -12.51
C GLY A 115 20.35 4.03 -11.65
N TYR A 116 19.18 3.59 -12.15
CA TYR A 116 18.01 3.33 -11.31
C TYR A 116 18.22 1.97 -10.63
N GLY A 117 19.15 1.92 -9.68
CA GLY A 117 19.48 0.73 -8.88
C GLY A 117 18.25 0.20 -8.16
N ARG A 118 17.44 -0.60 -8.85
CA ARG A 118 16.37 -1.37 -8.26
C ARG A 118 16.34 -2.71 -8.93
N ASP A 119 16.62 -3.74 -8.16
CA ASP A 119 16.41 -5.10 -8.60
C ASP A 119 14.89 -5.33 -8.74
N PRO A 120 14.38 -5.62 -9.95
CA PRO A 120 12.95 -5.81 -10.18
C PRO A 120 12.38 -6.97 -9.36
N ALA A 121 13.20 -7.98 -9.03
CA ALA A 121 12.78 -9.12 -8.21
C ALA A 121 12.57 -8.68 -6.77
N VAL A 122 13.48 -7.86 -6.23
CA VAL A 122 13.35 -7.34 -4.86
C VAL A 122 12.06 -6.55 -4.72
N HIS A 123 11.78 -5.66 -5.69
CA HIS A 123 10.53 -4.90 -5.71
C HIS A 123 9.30 -5.81 -5.91
N ALA A 124 9.36 -6.78 -6.82
CA ALA A 124 8.25 -7.68 -7.10
C ALA A 124 7.92 -8.58 -5.89
N MET A 125 8.92 -9.15 -5.22
CA MET A 125 8.70 -9.95 -4.01
C MET A 125 8.12 -9.11 -2.87
N SER A 126 8.63 -7.90 -2.67
CA SER A 126 8.11 -6.98 -1.64
C SER A 126 6.65 -6.63 -1.93
N THR A 127 6.32 -6.32 -3.20
CA THR A 127 4.97 -6.00 -3.64
C THR A 127 4.02 -7.21 -3.55
N LEU A 128 4.53 -8.41 -3.83
CA LEU A 128 3.78 -9.66 -3.65
C LEU A 128 3.41 -9.89 -2.19
N GLY A 129 4.27 -9.52 -1.24
CA GLY A 129 3.93 -9.55 0.19
C GLY A 129 2.61 -8.83 0.48
N TRP A 130 2.41 -7.64 -0.08
CA TRP A 130 1.16 -6.88 0.10
C TRP A 130 -0.01 -7.50 -0.64
N ILE A 131 0.19 -7.84 -1.92
CA ILE A 131 -0.84 -8.47 -2.76
C ILE A 131 -1.40 -9.71 -2.07
N LEU A 132 -0.52 -10.57 -1.54
CA LEU A 132 -0.90 -11.80 -0.86
C LEU A 132 -1.64 -11.51 0.44
N TRP A 133 -1.20 -10.51 1.22
CA TRP A 133 -1.94 -10.10 2.40
C TRP A 133 -3.35 -9.65 2.02
N TYR A 134 -3.52 -8.77 1.02
CA TYR A 134 -4.84 -8.33 0.58
C TYR A 134 -5.71 -9.52 0.14
N GLN A 135 -5.15 -10.50 -0.57
CA GLN A 135 -5.84 -11.71 -1.01
C GLN A 135 -6.21 -12.70 0.12
N GLY A 136 -5.88 -12.39 1.37
CA GLY A 136 -6.17 -13.27 2.51
C GLY A 136 -5.19 -14.44 2.65
N LEU A 137 -3.92 -14.21 2.29
CA LEU A 137 -2.80 -15.15 2.43
C LEU A 137 -1.70 -14.51 3.31
N PRO A 138 -1.91 -14.35 4.63
CA PRO A 138 -1.02 -13.57 5.49
C PRO A 138 0.31 -14.26 5.77
N ASP A 139 0.35 -15.59 5.77
CA ASP A 139 1.57 -16.35 6.09
C ASP A 139 2.49 -16.42 4.88
N LEU A 140 1.91 -16.57 3.68
CA LEU A 140 2.64 -16.44 2.44
C LEU A 140 3.15 -15.01 2.23
N ALA A 141 2.35 -13.99 2.58
CA ALA A 141 2.77 -12.59 2.59
C ALA A 141 4.03 -12.37 3.42
N ARG A 142 4.03 -12.84 4.68
CA ARG A 142 5.19 -12.78 5.59
C ARG A 142 6.41 -13.49 4.99
N THR A 143 6.22 -14.69 4.45
CA THR A 143 7.29 -15.49 3.83
C THR A 143 7.92 -14.74 2.64
N ARG A 144 7.12 -14.15 1.75
CA ARG A 144 7.62 -13.38 0.61
C ARG A 144 8.40 -12.12 1.04
N CYS A 145 7.95 -11.43 2.09
CA CYS A 145 8.69 -10.29 2.65
C CYS A 145 10.05 -10.72 3.22
N GLN A 146 10.11 -11.86 3.92
CA GLN A 146 11.36 -12.40 4.45
C GLN A 146 12.36 -12.74 3.34
N GLU A 147 11.90 -13.38 2.27
CA GLU A 147 12.73 -13.70 1.10
C GLU A 147 13.25 -12.44 0.41
N ALA A 148 12.40 -11.40 0.27
CA ALA A 148 12.81 -10.11 -0.28
C ALA A 148 13.91 -9.44 0.55
N LEU A 149 13.79 -9.47 1.88
CA LEU A 149 14.80 -8.93 2.80
C LEU A 149 16.12 -9.68 2.72
N VAL A 150 16.08 -11.02 2.62
CA VAL A 150 17.29 -11.83 2.44
C VAL A 150 17.97 -11.48 1.11
N LEU A 151 17.21 -11.37 0.02
CA LEU A 151 17.79 -10.98 -1.28
C LEU A 151 18.39 -9.57 -1.24
N ALA A 152 17.68 -8.60 -0.65
CA ALA A 152 18.14 -7.22 -0.53
C ALA A 152 19.39 -7.07 0.34
N ARG A 153 19.55 -7.89 1.38
CA ARG A 153 20.78 -7.91 2.22
C ARG A 153 21.97 -8.51 1.50
N ASN A 154 21.74 -9.47 0.60
CA ASN A 154 22.80 -10.14 -0.15
C ASN A 154 23.29 -9.34 -1.38
N ARG A 155 22.60 -8.26 -1.76
CA ARG A 155 22.96 -7.38 -2.89
C ARG A 155 23.18 -5.95 -2.38
N PRO A 156 24.37 -5.34 -2.55
CA PRO A 156 24.71 -4.05 -1.93
C PRO A 156 24.03 -2.85 -2.62
N ASP A 157 22.71 -2.73 -2.46
CA ASP A 157 21.92 -1.58 -2.89
C ASP A 157 21.04 -1.08 -1.73
N ALA A 158 21.46 0.03 -1.13
CA ALA A 158 20.78 0.62 0.01
C ALA A 158 19.34 1.06 -0.29
N SER A 159 19.02 1.41 -1.55
CA SER A 159 17.66 1.81 -1.93
C SER A 159 16.71 0.62 -1.91
N ASN A 160 17.16 -0.53 -2.40
CA ASN A 160 16.39 -1.79 -2.35
C ASN A 160 16.15 -2.24 -0.92
N LEU A 161 17.18 -2.16 -0.06
CA LEU A 161 17.02 -2.50 1.35
C LEU A 161 16.04 -1.56 2.06
N ALA A 162 16.15 -0.24 1.85
CA ALA A 162 15.20 0.73 2.40
C ALA A 162 13.75 0.44 1.97
N LEU A 163 13.53 0.13 0.69
CA LEU A 163 12.22 -0.26 0.17
C LEU A 163 11.70 -1.52 0.86
N CYS A 164 12.49 -2.59 0.93
CA CYS A 164 12.08 -3.84 1.55
C CYS A 164 11.71 -3.68 3.01
N LEU A 165 12.48 -2.89 3.77
CA LEU A 165 12.22 -2.65 5.19
C LEU A 165 10.87 -1.96 5.39
N VAL A 166 10.57 -0.90 4.61
CA VAL A 166 9.26 -0.23 4.68
C VAL A 166 8.12 -1.16 4.28
N PHE A 167 8.30 -1.97 3.24
CA PHE A 167 7.26 -2.91 2.79
C PHE A 167 7.02 -4.03 3.80
N ALA A 168 8.07 -4.54 4.44
CA ALA A 168 7.95 -5.52 5.53
C ALA A 168 7.22 -4.90 6.74
N ALA A 169 7.57 -3.67 7.12
CA ALA A 169 6.89 -2.95 8.20
C ALA A 169 5.37 -2.83 7.94
N GLU A 170 4.96 -2.52 6.70
CA GLU A 170 3.55 -2.50 6.28
C GLU A 170 2.87 -3.88 6.38
N VAL A 171 3.51 -4.98 5.94
CA VAL A 171 2.91 -6.32 6.10
C VAL A 171 2.69 -6.67 7.56
N HIS A 172 3.68 -6.40 8.41
CA HIS A 172 3.55 -6.63 9.85
C HIS A 172 2.49 -5.71 10.48
N ARG A 173 2.36 -4.46 10.01
CA ARG A 173 1.30 -3.53 10.45
C ARG A 173 -0.08 -4.09 10.08
N CYS A 174 -0.24 -4.54 8.85
CA CYS A 174 -1.43 -5.19 8.34
C CYS A 174 -1.81 -6.46 9.12
N ARG A 175 -0.83 -7.17 9.69
CA ARG A 175 -1.02 -8.30 10.62
C ARG A 175 -1.25 -7.88 12.08
N ARG A 176 -1.25 -6.57 12.39
CA ARG A 176 -1.32 -5.97 13.73
C ARG A 176 -0.14 -6.35 14.65
N GLU A 177 1.03 -6.60 14.08
CA GLU A 177 2.25 -7.01 14.79
C GLU A 177 3.14 -5.78 15.10
N ALA A 178 2.68 -4.91 16.02
CA ALA A 178 3.28 -3.60 16.26
C ALA A 178 4.79 -3.62 16.61
N TRP A 179 5.27 -4.68 17.26
CA TRP A 179 6.70 -4.84 17.58
C TRP A 179 7.56 -5.03 16.31
N LEU A 180 7.13 -5.91 15.39
CA LEU A 180 7.83 -6.10 14.11
C LEU A 180 7.70 -4.88 13.20
N THR A 181 6.54 -4.22 13.20
CA THR A 181 6.36 -2.95 12.47
C THR A 181 7.37 -1.91 12.94
N ARG A 182 7.59 -1.79 14.26
CA ARG A 182 8.61 -0.88 14.83
C ARG A 182 10.00 -1.22 14.33
N GLU A 183 10.42 -2.47 14.50
CA GLU A 183 11.78 -2.92 14.14
C GLU A 183 12.11 -2.56 12.69
N TYR A 184 11.23 -2.91 11.76
CA TYR A 184 11.44 -2.65 10.34
C TYR A 184 11.31 -1.17 9.97
N ALA A 185 10.39 -0.43 10.59
CA ALA A 185 10.24 1.00 10.35
C ALA A 185 11.45 1.80 10.87
N GLU A 186 11.99 1.47 12.04
CA GLU A 186 13.21 2.06 12.58
C GLU A 186 14.41 1.78 11.67
N ALA A 187 14.60 0.52 11.27
CA ALA A 187 15.65 0.14 10.33
C ALA A 187 15.51 0.90 8.98
N ALA A 188 14.29 1.04 8.46
CA ALA A 188 14.02 1.81 7.25
C ALA A 188 14.38 3.29 7.41
N THR A 189 14.02 3.92 8.53
CA THR A 189 14.35 5.33 8.78
C THR A 189 15.85 5.55 8.95
N ALA A 190 16.57 4.64 9.61
CA ALA A 190 18.01 4.73 9.81
C ALA A 190 18.76 4.75 8.47
N ILE A 191 18.55 3.72 7.63
CA ILE A 191 19.21 3.64 6.32
C ILE A 191 18.78 4.81 5.40
N SER A 192 17.51 5.22 5.47
CA SER A 192 17.00 6.31 4.63
C SER A 192 17.54 7.68 5.05
N GLY A 193 17.75 7.90 6.34
CA GLY A 193 18.37 9.12 6.87
C GLY A 193 19.84 9.23 6.48
N GLU A 194 20.60 8.14 6.60
CA GLU A 194 22.02 8.09 6.23
C GLU A 194 22.25 8.26 4.72
N GLN A 195 21.40 7.65 3.90
CA GLN A 195 21.59 7.57 2.44
C GLN A 195 20.79 8.62 1.65
N GLY A 196 19.95 9.42 2.32
CA GLY A 196 19.17 10.49 1.69
C GLY A 196 17.97 9.99 0.87
N PHE A 197 17.17 9.06 1.42
CA PHE A 197 15.93 8.56 0.80
C PHE A 197 14.68 9.15 1.46
N PRO A 198 14.28 10.40 1.13
CA PRO A 198 13.26 11.14 1.88
C PRO A 198 11.88 10.47 1.89
N ILE A 199 11.50 9.77 0.82
CA ILE A 199 10.21 9.08 0.73
C ILE A 199 10.12 7.92 1.72
N TYR A 200 11.16 7.07 1.78
CA TYR A 200 11.20 5.94 2.71
C TYR A 200 11.39 6.38 4.16
N LEU A 201 12.15 7.45 4.38
CA LEU A 201 12.26 8.09 5.69
C LEU A 201 10.89 8.58 6.17
N ALA A 202 10.17 9.34 5.35
CA ALA A 202 8.85 9.86 5.69
C ALA A 202 7.83 8.74 5.97
N TRP A 203 7.83 7.68 5.16
CA TRP A 203 6.95 6.52 5.36
C TRP A 203 7.27 5.76 6.64
N GLY A 204 8.56 5.47 6.89
CA GLY A 204 9.00 4.83 8.14
C GLY A 204 8.58 5.65 9.37
N THR A 205 8.66 6.98 9.30
CA THR A 205 8.17 7.88 10.36
C THR A 205 6.67 7.76 10.59
N VAL A 206 5.84 7.67 9.52
CA VAL A 206 4.40 7.42 9.66
C VAL A 206 4.15 6.10 10.39
N LEU A 207 4.85 5.04 10.01
CA LEU A 207 4.70 3.71 10.61
C LEU A 207 5.11 3.69 12.09
N GLN A 208 6.19 4.40 12.47
CA GLN A 208 6.57 4.57 13.87
C GLN A 208 5.49 5.32 14.67
N GLY A 209 4.90 6.37 14.08
CA GLY A 209 3.79 7.09 14.71
C GLY A 209 2.55 6.22 14.89
N TRP A 210 2.24 5.35 13.92
CA TRP A 210 1.18 4.35 14.07
C TRP A 210 1.47 3.38 15.23
N VAL A 211 2.71 2.90 15.37
CA VAL A 211 3.11 2.05 16.50
C VAL A 211 2.93 2.77 17.84
N LEU A 212 3.29 4.06 17.93
CA LEU A 212 3.06 4.84 19.15
C LEU A 212 1.57 4.92 19.51
N ALA A 213 0.70 5.15 18.52
CA ALA A 213 -0.73 5.15 18.73
C ALA A 213 -1.26 3.77 19.17
N GLU A 214 -0.79 2.68 18.57
CA GLU A 214 -1.14 1.31 19.00
C GLU A 214 -0.74 1.01 20.45
N GLN A 215 0.33 1.63 20.96
CA GLN A 215 0.84 1.42 22.31
C GLN A 215 0.27 2.41 23.35
N GLY A 216 -0.79 3.14 23.01
CA GLY A 216 -1.46 4.07 23.93
C GLY A 216 -0.87 5.49 23.95
N SER A 217 0.23 5.75 23.23
CA SER A 217 0.82 7.08 23.10
C SER A 217 0.15 7.87 21.96
N HIS A 218 -1.17 8.04 22.05
CA HIS A 218 -2.03 8.49 20.95
C HIS A 218 -1.62 9.85 20.37
N GLU A 219 -1.48 10.89 21.21
CA GLU A 219 -1.13 12.25 20.75
C GLU A 219 0.25 12.31 20.10
N ALA A 220 1.23 11.60 20.67
CA ALA A 220 2.57 11.48 20.11
C ALA A 220 2.55 10.75 18.77
N GLY A 221 1.76 9.67 18.67
CA GLY A 221 1.56 8.92 17.43
C GLY A 221 0.92 9.77 16.33
N VAL A 222 -0.16 10.50 16.63
CA VAL A 222 -0.80 11.45 15.71
C VAL A 222 0.21 12.51 15.23
N THR A 223 0.96 13.10 16.17
CA THR A 223 1.97 14.11 15.84
C THR A 223 3.03 13.56 14.88
N GLN A 224 3.55 12.37 15.16
CA GLN A 224 4.58 11.74 14.34
C GLN A 224 4.05 11.34 12.95
N ILE A 225 2.82 10.83 12.86
CA ILE A 225 2.18 10.54 11.55
C ILE A 225 2.04 11.82 10.72
N ARG A 226 1.58 12.92 11.33
CA ARG A 226 1.44 14.22 10.63
C ARG A 226 2.77 14.75 10.13
N GLN A 227 3.85 14.60 10.93
CA GLN A 227 5.20 14.96 10.52
C GLN A 227 5.67 14.14 9.31
N GLY A 228 5.45 12.81 9.35
CA GLY A 228 5.77 11.92 8.24
C GLY A 228 5.00 12.28 6.97
N LEU A 229 3.69 12.53 7.06
CA LEU A 229 2.85 12.99 5.93
C LEU A 229 3.33 14.31 5.33
N ALA A 230 3.68 15.29 6.17
CA ALA A 230 4.20 16.57 5.72
C ALA A 230 5.55 16.40 4.98
N ALA A 231 6.45 15.57 5.51
CA ALA A 231 7.72 15.25 4.86
C ALA A 231 7.53 14.49 3.54
N TYR A 232 6.55 13.58 3.48
CA TYR A 232 6.19 12.83 2.28
C TYR A 232 5.72 13.76 1.16
N ALA A 233 4.84 14.71 1.49
CA ALA A 233 4.37 15.73 0.55
C ALA A 233 5.48 16.70 0.12
N ALA A 234 6.35 17.11 1.06
CA ALA A 234 7.50 17.98 0.76
C ALA A 234 8.51 17.31 -0.19
N ALA A 235 8.60 15.98 -0.18
CA ALA A 235 9.39 15.21 -1.15
C ALA A 235 8.73 15.11 -2.55
N GLY A 236 7.56 15.73 -2.75
CA GLY A 236 6.80 15.72 -4.01
C GLY A 236 6.04 14.43 -4.27
N ALA A 237 5.92 13.54 -3.28
CA ALA A 237 5.26 12.26 -3.42
C ALA A 237 3.78 12.33 -3.00
N ALA A 238 2.94 11.65 -3.77
CA ALA A 238 1.51 11.45 -3.49
C ALA A 238 1.08 9.97 -3.60
N LEU A 239 1.98 9.09 -4.04
CA LEU A 239 1.80 7.64 -4.05
C LEU A 239 1.44 7.12 -2.65
N GLY A 240 0.39 6.30 -2.52
CA GLY A 240 0.03 5.73 -1.22
C GLY A 240 -0.59 6.71 -0.23
N ARG A 241 -0.84 7.96 -0.63
CA ARG A 241 -1.39 8.98 0.27
C ARG A 241 -2.71 8.56 0.93
N PRO A 242 -3.69 7.91 0.24
CA PRO A 242 -4.91 7.44 0.90
C PRO A 242 -4.62 6.46 2.05
N ASN A 243 -3.66 5.54 1.88
CA ASN A 243 -3.23 4.62 2.93
C ASN A 243 -2.65 5.38 4.14
N LEU A 244 -1.72 6.31 3.91
CA LEU A 244 -1.08 7.05 5.00
C LEU A 244 -2.08 7.91 5.78
N LEU A 245 -3.12 8.44 5.11
CA LEU A 245 -4.22 9.12 5.78
C LEU A 245 -5.13 8.15 6.54
N ALA A 246 -5.33 6.92 6.07
CA ALA A 246 -6.02 5.88 6.83
C ALA A 246 -5.31 5.60 8.17
N LEU A 247 -3.97 5.57 8.18
CA LEU A 247 -3.19 5.39 9.42
C LEU A 247 -3.36 6.57 10.38
N LEU A 248 -3.43 7.79 9.85
CA LEU A 248 -3.72 8.97 10.66
C LEU A 248 -5.14 8.90 11.25
N ALA A 249 -6.13 8.48 10.46
CA ALA A 249 -7.49 8.29 10.94
C ALA A 249 -7.59 7.20 12.03
N GLU A 250 -6.88 6.06 11.89
CA GLU A 250 -6.77 5.04 12.95
C GLU A 250 -6.13 5.60 14.23
N ALA A 251 -5.13 6.49 14.11
CA ALA A 251 -4.53 7.11 15.28
C ALA A 251 -5.48 8.08 15.98
N TYR A 252 -6.30 8.83 15.23
CA TYR A 252 -7.36 9.67 15.77
C TYR A 252 -8.49 8.85 16.42
N GLU A 253 -8.86 7.73 15.81
CA GLU A 253 -9.81 6.76 16.38
C GLU A 253 -9.35 6.32 17.78
N LYS A 254 -8.08 5.91 17.92
CA LYS A 254 -7.51 5.51 19.22
C LYS A 254 -7.40 6.67 20.21
N ALA A 255 -7.16 7.88 19.72
CA ALA A 255 -7.13 9.09 20.55
C ALA A 255 -8.54 9.50 21.04
N GLY A 256 -9.61 8.90 20.51
CA GLY A 256 -10.99 9.28 20.79
C GLY A 256 -11.43 10.58 20.10
N ASP A 257 -10.64 11.09 19.16
CA ASP A 257 -10.96 12.29 18.39
C ASP A 257 -11.63 11.90 17.05
N ALA A 258 -12.87 11.42 17.19
CA ALA A 258 -13.66 10.94 16.06
C ALA A 258 -13.92 12.03 15.01
N HIS A 259 -14.00 13.29 15.44
CA HIS A 259 -14.28 14.42 14.56
C HIS A 259 -13.12 14.66 13.59
N THR A 260 -11.90 14.84 14.11
CA THR A 260 -10.72 15.05 13.27
C THR A 260 -10.41 13.83 12.40
N GLY A 261 -10.63 12.61 12.92
CA GLY A 261 -10.50 11.39 12.12
C GLY A 261 -11.40 11.37 10.89
N LEU A 262 -12.65 11.84 10.99
CA LEU A 262 -13.60 11.91 9.86
C LEU A 262 -13.22 12.98 8.83
N GLU A 263 -12.62 14.10 9.25
CA GLU A 263 -12.08 15.11 8.34
C GLU A 263 -10.94 14.51 7.51
N VAL A 264 -10.01 13.79 8.16
CA VAL A 264 -8.91 13.08 7.50
C VAL A 264 -9.43 12.04 6.50
N LEU A 265 -10.48 11.28 6.85
CA LEU A 265 -11.07 10.32 5.91
C LEU A 265 -11.79 10.97 4.73
N THR A 266 -12.38 12.15 4.95
CA THR A 266 -12.98 12.94 3.86
C THR A 266 -11.91 13.36 2.86
N GLU A 267 -10.76 13.82 3.36
CA GLU A 267 -9.60 14.13 2.54
C GLU A 267 -9.05 12.88 1.81
N ALA A 268 -8.96 11.75 2.50
CA ALA A 268 -8.48 10.50 1.91
C ALA A 268 -9.38 10.02 0.76
N LEU A 269 -10.70 10.02 0.95
CA LEU A 269 -11.68 9.63 -0.07
C LEU A 269 -11.67 10.60 -1.26
N ALA A 270 -11.50 11.91 -1.02
CA ALA A 270 -11.32 12.88 -2.11
C ALA A 270 -10.07 12.57 -2.94
N ALA A 271 -8.96 12.19 -2.30
CA ALA A 271 -7.73 11.79 -2.99
C ALA A 271 -7.91 10.49 -3.80
N VAL A 272 -8.70 9.53 -3.31
CA VAL A 272 -9.07 8.32 -4.06
C VAL A 272 -9.79 8.70 -5.36
N GLU A 273 -10.79 9.59 -5.29
CA GLU A 273 -11.56 10.00 -6.47
C GLU A 273 -10.73 10.85 -7.46
N GLU A 274 -9.85 11.71 -6.95
CA GLU A 274 -8.97 12.53 -7.80
C GLU A 274 -7.96 11.68 -8.58
N THR A 275 -7.29 10.75 -7.89
CA THR A 275 -6.15 9.99 -8.43
C THR A 275 -6.56 8.67 -9.08
N GLY A 276 -7.62 8.03 -8.55
CA GLY A 276 -7.98 6.64 -8.85
C GLY A 276 -7.18 5.60 -8.04
N GLU A 277 -6.42 5.99 -7.02
CA GLU A 277 -5.73 5.05 -6.13
C GLU A 277 -6.72 4.39 -5.17
N ARG A 278 -7.17 3.17 -5.52
CA ARG A 278 -8.31 2.52 -4.85
C ARG A 278 -7.93 1.37 -3.92
N ILE A 279 -6.67 0.97 -3.86
CA ILE A 279 -6.25 -0.23 -3.09
C ILE A 279 -6.66 -0.22 -1.60
N ASP A 280 -6.74 0.96 -0.97
CA ASP A 280 -7.17 1.12 0.43
C ASP A 280 -8.61 1.63 0.59
N GLU A 281 -9.38 1.76 -0.50
CA GLU A 281 -10.73 2.37 -0.47
C GLU A 281 -11.68 1.62 0.49
N ALA A 282 -11.59 0.29 0.56
CA ALA A 282 -12.37 -0.50 1.52
C ALA A 282 -12.02 -0.15 2.98
N THR A 283 -10.72 0.04 3.28
CA THR A 283 -10.24 0.44 4.61
C THR A 283 -10.79 1.81 4.99
N LEU A 284 -10.79 2.78 4.07
CA LEU A 284 -11.29 4.14 4.33
C LEU A 284 -12.78 4.13 4.68
N HIS A 285 -13.59 3.37 3.94
CA HIS A 285 -15.01 3.22 4.25
C HIS A 285 -15.23 2.51 5.59
N ARG A 286 -14.47 1.46 5.90
CA ARG A 286 -14.55 0.79 7.20
C ARG A 286 -14.25 1.74 8.35
N LEU A 287 -13.13 2.47 8.29
CA LEU A 287 -12.73 3.42 9.34
C LEU A 287 -13.74 4.55 9.50
N LYS A 288 -14.37 5.00 8.40
CA LYS A 288 -15.42 6.01 8.46
C LYS A 288 -16.61 5.52 9.30
N GLY A 289 -17.02 4.26 9.11
CA GLY A 289 -18.08 3.65 9.91
C GLY A 289 -17.71 3.55 11.39
N GLU A 290 -16.49 3.11 11.71
CA GLU A 290 -16.01 3.03 13.11
C GLU A 290 -16.01 4.41 13.80
N LEU A 291 -15.49 5.44 13.14
CA LEU A 291 -15.45 6.80 13.70
C LEU A 291 -16.85 7.41 13.85
N ILE A 292 -17.80 7.12 12.95
CA ILE A 292 -19.21 7.52 13.11
C ILE A 292 -19.80 6.89 14.38
N LEU A 293 -19.55 5.60 14.63
CA LEU A 293 -20.03 4.91 15.84
C LEU A 293 -19.39 5.43 17.13
N GLN A 294 -18.22 6.04 17.07
CA GLN A 294 -17.54 6.65 18.21
C GLN A 294 -18.06 8.04 18.57
N GLN A 295 -18.76 8.72 17.66
CA GLN A 295 -19.31 10.04 17.97
C GLN A 295 -20.38 9.96 19.07
N PRO A 296 -20.34 10.85 20.09
CA PRO A 296 -21.37 10.91 21.10
C PRO A 296 -22.71 11.23 20.44
N SER A 297 -23.65 10.29 20.51
CA SER A 297 -24.99 10.45 19.94
C SER A 297 -26.04 9.98 20.94
N VAL A 298 -27.06 10.82 21.16
CA VAL A 298 -28.15 10.57 22.11
C VAL A 298 -29.48 10.71 21.38
N GLY A 299 -30.44 9.82 21.67
CA GLY A 299 -31.78 9.86 21.10
C GLY A 299 -31.82 9.48 19.61
N PRO A 300 -32.70 10.09 18.79
CA PRO A 300 -32.89 9.73 17.37
C PRO A 300 -31.61 9.79 16.52
N ARG A 301 -30.63 10.60 16.94
CA ARG A 301 -29.33 10.74 16.26
C ARG A 301 -28.44 9.50 16.40
N ALA A 302 -28.63 8.69 17.44
CA ALA A 302 -27.90 7.43 17.58
C ALA A 302 -28.32 6.42 16.50
N PHE A 303 -29.62 6.37 16.18
CA PHE A 303 -30.15 5.50 15.14
C PHE A 303 -29.60 5.88 13.75
N THR A 304 -29.52 7.19 13.45
CA THR A 304 -28.95 7.66 12.18
C THR A 304 -27.45 7.35 12.08
N CYS A 305 -26.68 7.46 13.18
CA CYS A 305 -25.26 7.10 13.18
C CYS A 305 -25.06 5.59 12.93
N ASP A 306 -25.90 4.73 13.52
CA ASP A 306 -25.85 3.29 13.29
C ASP A 306 -26.14 2.93 11.82
N GLU A 307 -27.15 3.55 11.19
CA GLU A 307 -27.47 3.35 9.76
C GLU A 307 -26.35 3.85 8.83
N GLU A 308 -25.79 5.03 9.11
CA GLU A 308 -24.68 5.60 8.34
C GLU A 308 -23.41 4.73 8.44
N ALA A 309 -23.11 4.21 9.63
CA ALA A 309 -22.00 3.29 9.84
C ALA A 309 -22.23 1.94 9.13
N GLU A 310 -23.43 1.38 9.24
CA GLU A 310 -23.82 0.14 8.53
C GLU A 310 -23.65 0.29 7.01
N ALA A 311 -24.06 1.42 6.44
CA ALA A 311 -23.85 1.74 5.03
C ALA A 311 -22.36 1.82 4.65
N CYS A 312 -21.54 2.42 5.52
CA CYS A 312 -20.09 2.48 5.33
C CYS A 312 -19.45 1.08 5.31
N PHE A 313 -19.84 0.19 6.23
CA PHE A 313 -19.34 -1.19 6.25
C PHE A 313 -19.79 -1.99 5.04
N HIS A 314 -21.04 -1.84 4.58
CA HIS A 314 -21.50 -2.47 3.35
C HIS A 314 -20.72 -2.00 2.13
N LYS A 315 -20.43 -0.70 2.02
CA LYS A 315 -19.58 -0.16 0.95
C LYS A 315 -18.17 -0.71 1.01
N ALA A 316 -17.57 -0.79 2.20
CA ALA A 316 -16.25 -1.39 2.39
C ALA A 316 -16.20 -2.86 1.93
N ILE A 317 -17.20 -3.67 2.31
CA ILE A 317 -17.34 -5.07 1.88
C ILE A 317 -17.48 -5.16 0.35
N ALA A 318 -18.32 -4.33 -0.26
CA ALA A 318 -18.51 -4.33 -1.71
C ALA A 318 -17.21 -4.02 -2.46
N VAL A 319 -16.50 -2.97 -2.05
CA VAL A 319 -15.20 -2.59 -2.63
C VAL A 319 -14.17 -3.70 -2.45
N ALA A 320 -14.06 -4.27 -1.24
CA ALA A 320 -13.12 -5.36 -0.98
C ALA A 320 -13.39 -6.58 -1.88
N ARG A 321 -14.66 -6.94 -2.10
CA ARG A 321 -15.04 -8.03 -3.00
C ARG A 321 -14.71 -7.74 -4.46
N GLU A 322 -14.99 -6.54 -4.94
CA GLU A 322 -14.65 -6.11 -6.31
C GLU A 322 -13.14 -6.20 -6.57
N GLN A 323 -12.32 -5.88 -5.57
CA GLN A 323 -10.86 -5.95 -5.66
C GLN A 323 -10.29 -7.35 -5.45
N GLY A 324 -11.07 -8.29 -4.89
CA GLY A 324 -10.57 -9.57 -4.41
C GLY A 324 -9.71 -9.44 -3.13
N ALA A 325 -9.93 -8.39 -2.35
CA ALA A 325 -9.20 -8.06 -1.13
C ALA A 325 -9.82 -8.72 0.12
N ARG A 326 -9.70 -10.05 0.21
CA ARG A 326 -10.29 -10.87 1.29
C ARG A 326 -9.93 -10.41 2.71
N SER A 327 -8.70 -9.95 2.95
CA SER A 327 -8.32 -9.44 4.29
C SER A 327 -9.10 -8.18 4.67
N LEU A 328 -9.33 -7.28 3.72
CA LEU A 328 -10.15 -6.08 3.95
C LEU A 328 -11.63 -6.44 4.11
N GLU A 329 -12.11 -7.44 3.36
CA GLU A 329 -13.47 -7.97 3.54
C GLU A 329 -13.68 -8.51 4.94
N LEU A 330 -12.74 -9.32 5.47
CA LEU A 330 -12.81 -9.83 6.84
C LEU A 330 -12.89 -8.69 7.86
N GLN A 331 -12.02 -7.67 7.73
CA GLN A 331 -12.02 -6.52 8.63
C GLN A 331 -13.37 -5.77 8.58
N ALA A 332 -13.92 -5.53 7.38
CA ALA A 332 -15.19 -4.81 7.25
C ALA A 332 -16.39 -5.64 7.76
N VAL A 333 -16.42 -6.95 7.51
CA VAL A 333 -17.43 -7.86 8.04
C VAL A 333 -17.34 -7.95 9.56
N LEU A 334 -16.14 -7.95 10.13
CA LEU A 334 -15.94 -7.95 11.59
C LEU A 334 -16.56 -6.69 12.23
N SER A 335 -16.32 -5.51 11.66
CA SER A 335 -16.96 -4.26 12.10
C SER A 335 -18.49 -4.32 11.99
N LEU A 336 -19.02 -4.79 10.86
CA LEU A 336 -20.47 -4.95 10.66
C LEU A 336 -21.10 -5.93 11.65
N ALA A 337 -20.46 -7.08 11.89
CA ALA A 337 -20.95 -8.08 12.82
C ALA A 337 -20.99 -7.55 14.27
N ARG A 338 -20.03 -6.72 14.66
CA ARG A 338 -20.06 -6.04 15.97
C ARG A 338 -21.24 -5.07 16.11
N LEU A 339 -21.52 -4.30 15.06
CA LEU A 339 -22.68 -3.41 15.01
C LEU A 339 -23.99 -4.20 15.09
N TRP A 340 -24.14 -5.24 14.28
CA TRP A 340 -25.34 -6.10 14.31
C TRP A 340 -25.53 -6.82 15.63
N ARG A 341 -24.46 -7.23 16.32
CA ARG A 341 -24.54 -7.77 17.69
C ARG A 341 -25.16 -6.75 18.65
N ARG A 342 -24.73 -5.47 18.59
CA ARG A 342 -25.33 -4.38 19.41
C ARG A 342 -26.81 -4.17 19.09
N GLN A 343 -27.20 -4.35 17.83
CA GLN A 343 -28.58 -4.22 17.35
C GLN A 343 -29.43 -5.49 17.55
N ALA A 344 -28.93 -6.51 18.25
CA ALA A 344 -29.56 -7.81 18.43
C ALA A 344 -29.86 -8.59 17.13
N LYS A 345 -29.18 -8.26 16.01
CA LYS A 345 -29.23 -8.98 14.72
C LYS A 345 -28.21 -10.15 14.71
N VAL A 346 -28.28 -11.02 15.72
CA VAL A 346 -27.27 -12.06 16.01
C VAL A 346 -27.10 -13.07 14.87
N ASP A 347 -28.19 -13.59 14.32
CA ASP A 347 -28.12 -14.60 13.24
C ASP A 347 -27.45 -14.06 11.97
N ALA A 348 -27.77 -12.82 11.58
CA ALA A 348 -27.18 -12.16 10.42
C ALA A 348 -25.67 -11.91 10.62
N ALA A 349 -25.28 -11.47 11.82
CA ALA A 349 -23.88 -11.29 12.22
C ALA A 349 -23.11 -12.61 12.14
N ARG A 350 -23.67 -13.67 12.73
CA ARG A 350 -23.07 -15.00 12.74
C ARG A 350 -22.91 -15.55 11.33
N GLN A 351 -23.97 -15.52 10.51
CA GLN A 351 -23.93 -16.06 9.15
C GLN A 351 -22.89 -15.36 8.28
N THR A 352 -22.87 -14.03 8.31
CA THR A 352 -21.97 -13.23 7.46
C THR A 352 -20.52 -13.42 7.89
N LEU A 353 -20.25 -13.37 9.20
CA LEU A 353 -18.90 -13.54 9.73
C LEU A 353 -18.37 -14.96 9.53
N ALA A 354 -19.20 -15.98 9.73
CA ALA A 354 -18.81 -17.38 9.52
C ALA A 354 -18.44 -17.64 8.05
N THR A 355 -19.18 -17.03 7.12
CA THR A 355 -18.93 -17.17 5.68
C THR A 355 -17.54 -16.70 5.31
N ILE A 356 -17.16 -15.46 5.66
CA ILE A 356 -15.84 -14.92 5.31
C ILE A 356 -14.71 -15.61 6.10
N HIS A 357 -14.91 -15.84 7.40
CA HIS A 357 -13.93 -16.48 8.27
C HIS A 357 -13.54 -17.88 7.76
N GLY A 358 -14.51 -18.66 7.27
CA GLY A 358 -14.28 -19.99 6.70
C GLY A 358 -13.54 -20.02 5.36
N THR A 359 -13.30 -18.88 4.72
CA THR A 359 -12.54 -18.81 3.45
C THR A 359 -11.02 -18.74 3.62
N PHE A 360 -10.54 -18.47 4.84
CA PHE A 360 -9.10 -18.36 5.12
C PHE A 360 -8.48 -19.75 5.29
N THR A 361 -7.34 -19.97 4.63
CA THR A 361 -6.59 -21.24 4.68
C THR A 361 -5.31 -21.14 5.52
N GLU A 362 -4.92 -19.93 5.90
CA GLU A 362 -3.71 -19.60 6.67
C GLU A 362 -3.91 -18.28 7.44
N GLY A 363 -2.94 -17.89 8.27
CA GLY A 363 -3.00 -16.65 9.07
C GLY A 363 -3.92 -16.74 10.29
N PHE A 364 -4.09 -17.94 10.87
CA PHE A 364 -4.93 -18.15 12.06
C PHE A 364 -4.37 -17.49 13.33
N ASP A 365 -3.11 -17.08 13.31
CA ASP A 365 -2.45 -16.30 14.35
C ASP A 365 -2.67 -14.79 14.20
N CYS A 366 -3.20 -14.32 13.07
CA CYS A 366 -3.43 -12.91 12.81
C CYS A 366 -4.56 -12.37 13.68
N ALA A 367 -4.39 -11.15 14.19
CA ALA A 367 -5.31 -10.55 15.16
C ALA A 367 -6.76 -10.48 14.66
N ASP A 368 -6.98 -10.10 13.39
CA ASP A 368 -8.32 -9.96 12.83
C ASP A 368 -9.04 -11.32 12.71
N TRP A 369 -8.31 -12.39 12.37
CA TRP A 369 -8.86 -13.74 12.32
C TRP A 369 -9.24 -14.23 13.72
N GLN A 370 -8.36 -14.03 14.70
CA GLN A 370 -8.64 -14.39 16.10
C GLN A 370 -9.83 -13.60 16.67
N GLN A 371 -9.93 -12.30 16.37
CA GLN A 371 -11.07 -11.49 16.78
C GLN A 371 -12.38 -11.95 16.14
N ALA A 372 -12.35 -12.34 14.87
CA ALA A 372 -13.50 -12.92 14.17
C ALA A 372 -13.92 -14.25 14.80
N LYS A 373 -12.96 -15.12 15.14
CA LYS A 373 -13.22 -16.37 15.86
C LYS A 373 -13.88 -16.12 17.21
N THR A 374 -13.31 -15.25 18.04
CA THR A 374 -13.87 -14.91 19.35
C THR A 374 -15.30 -14.36 19.22
N LEU A 375 -15.54 -13.46 18.25
CA LEU A 375 -16.87 -12.92 18.03
C LEU A 375 -17.86 -14.00 17.55
N LEU A 376 -17.44 -14.97 16.74
CA LEU A 376 -18.29 -16.10 16.36
C LEU A 376 -18.66 -16.99 17.55
N ASP A 377 -17.71 -17.25 18.44
CA ASP A 377 -17.92 -18.03 19.66
C ASP A 377 -18.86 -17.28 20.66
N ASP A 378 -18.86 -15.94 20.64
CA ASP A 378 -19.80 -15.10 21.42
C ASP A 378 -21.22 -15.02 20.79
N LEU A 379 -21.36 -15.32 19.50
CA LEU A 379 -22.62 -15.24 18.75
C LEU A 379 -23.36 -16.60 18.67
N THR A 380 -22.77 -17.66 19.23
CA THR A 380 -23.41 -18.97 19.46
C THR A 380 -24.20 -18.99 20.75
#